data_AF-W4IND7-F1
#
_entry.id   AF-W4IND7-F1
#
_cell.length_a   1.000
_cell.length_b   1.000
_cell.length_c   1.000
_cell.angle_alpha   90.00
_cell.angle_beta   90.00
_cell.angle_gamma   90.00
#
_symmetry.space_group_name_H-M   'P 1'
#
loop_
_entity.id
_entity.type
_entity.pdbx_description
1 polymer ?
#
loop_
_entity_poly.entity_id
_entity_poly.type
_entity_poly.pdbx_seq_one_letter_code
_entity_poly.pdbx_strand_id
1 'polypeptide(L)'
;MITYSEYFDDYVEDLNRYLHKIKHSIYNITNKEDYNKTREYIFEAEKCIKQINIEINSLPKGSNKIINQINTYNLDLKKYKNIVQKMSADYYSEEYVK
;
A
#
# COMPACT_ATOMS: atom_id res chain seq x y z
N MET A 1 -1.93 -6.00 29.54
CA MET A 1 -1.57 -6.51 28.20
C MET A 1 -2.68 -6.05 27.27
N ILE A 2 -2.39 -5.15 26.33
CA ILE A 2 -3.39 -4.71 25.35
C ILE A 2 -3.34 -5.77 24.25
N THR A 3 -4.33 -6.66 24.21
CA THR A 3 -4.52 -7.62 23.12
C THR A 3 -5.22 -6.89 21.98
N TYR A 4 -4.47 -6.55 20.94
CA TYR A 4 -5.07 -6.28 19.63
C TYR A 4 -5.57 -7.61 19.03
N SER A 5 -6.41 -7.55 18.00
CA SER A 5 -6.72 -8.78 17.26
C SER A 5 -5.41 -9.32 16.68
N GLU A 6 -5.18 -10.63 16.71
CA GLU A 6 -3.97 -11.23 16.10
C GLU A 6 -3.81 -10.79 14.63
N TYR A 7 -4.92 -10.44 13.98
CA TYR A 7 -4.96 -9.98 12.60
C TYR A 7 -4.43 -8.56 12.39
N PHE A 8 -4.41 -7.69 13.42
CA PHE A 8 -3.92 -6.32 13.26
C PHE A 8 -2.44 -6.29 12.88
N ASP A 9 -1.63 -7.04 13.62
CA ASP A 9 -0.19 -7.12 13.39
C ASP A 9 0.11 -7.77 12.04
N ASP A 10 -0.68 -8.78 11.64
CA ASP A 10 -0.61 -9.41 10.31
C ASP A 10 -0.87 -8.39 9.19
N TYR A 11 -1.91 -7.57 9.31
CA TYR A 11 -2.21 -6.54 8.30
C TYR A 11 -1.10 -5.48 8.21
N VAL A 12 -0.50 -5.10 9.34
CA VAL A 12 0.63 -4.15 9.36
C VAL A 12 1.87 -4.77 8.71
N GLU A 13 2.15 -6.05 8.97
CA GLU A 13 3.26 -6.76 8.35
C GLU A 13 3.05 -6.90 6.83
N ASP A 14 1.85 -7.30 6.41
CA ASP A 14 1.50 -7.42 5.00
C ASP A 14 1.58 -6.07 4.28
N LEU A 15 1.07 -5.00 4.87
CA LEU A 15 1.22 -3.64 4.33
C LEU A 15 2.69 -3.30 4.11
N ASN A 16 3.55 -3.56 5.10
CA ASN A 16 4.98 -3.31 4.97
C ASN A 16 5.60 -4.14 3.82
N ARG A 17 5.26 -5.43 3.73
CA ARG A 17 5.71 -6.32 2.65
C ARG A 17 5.27 -5.79 1.27
N TYR A 18 4.02 -5.35 1.13
CA TYR A 18 3.54 -4.77 -0.13
C TYR A 18 4.23 -3.45 -0.45
N LEU A 19 4.46 -2.56 0.51
CA LEU A 19 5.22 -1.33 0.27
C LEU A 19 6.63 -1.60 -0.24
N HIS A 20 7.31 -2.61 0.31
CA HIS A 20 8.61 -3.05 -0.18
C HIS A 20 8.55 -3.59 -1.61
N LYS A 21 7.55 -4.43 -1.92
CA LYS A 21 7.33 -4.95 -3.27
C LYS A 21 7.04 -3.82 -4.26
N ILE A 22 6.14 -2.90 -3.93
CA ILE A 22 5.78 -1.74 -4.76
C ILE A 22 7.00 -0.89 -5.03
N LYS A 23 7.77 -0.53 -3.98
CA LYS A 23 8.98 0.26 -4.12
C LYS A 23 9.96 -0.40 -5.10
N HIS A 24 10.20 -1.69 -4.95
CA HIS A 24 11.10 -2.42 -5.83
C HIS A 24 10.54 -2.51 -7.26
N SER A 25 9.27 -2.86 -7.42
CA SER A 25 8.64 -3.02 -8.72
C SER A 25 8.58 -1.72 -9.51
N ILE A 26 8.27 -0.58 -8.89
CA ILE A 26 8.21 0.73 -9.58
C ILE A 26 9.49 1.06 -10.34
N TYR A 27 10.66 0.77 -9.78
CA TYR A 27 11.94 1.03 -10.44
C TYR A 27 12.31 -0.01 -11.51
N ASN A 28 11.55 -1.10 -11.62
CA ASN A 28 11.79 -2.22 -12.51
C ASN A 28 10.64 -2.47 -13.49
N ILE A 29 9.68 -1.54 -13.63
CA ILE A 29 8.63 -1.66 -14.65
C ILE A 29 9.26 -1.49 -16.02
N THR A 30 9.23 -2.56 -16.82
CA THR A 30 9.72 -2.55 -18.20
C THR A 30 8.62 -2.83 -19.23
N ASN A 31 7.53 -3.46 -18.79
CA ASN A 31 6.43 -3.88 -19.65
C ASN A 31 5.06 -3.78 -18.93
N LYS A 32 3.99 -4.08 -19.67
CA LYS A 32 2.60 -4.01 -19.18
C LYS A 32 2.31 -5.00 -18.05
N GLU A 33 2.96 -6.17 -18.04
CA GLU A 33 2.79 -7.18 -16.98
C GLU A 33 3.39 -6.68 -15.66
N ASP A 34 4.61 -6.13 -15.68
CA ASP A 34 5.24 -5.52 -14.51
C ASP A 34 4.40 -4.38 -13.95
N TYR A 35 3.85 -3.55 -14.85
CA TYR A 35 2.95 -2.46 -14.50
C TYR A 35 1.68 -2.97 -13.80
N ASN A 36 1.00 -3.96 -14.38
CA ASN A 36 -0.20 -4.56 -13.80
C ASN A 36 0.08 -5.21 -12.44
N LYS A 37 1.19 -5.94 -12.32
CA LYS A 37 1.61 -6.55 -11.05
C LYS A 37 1.87 -5.51 -9.97
N THR A 38 2.49 -4.38 -10.35
CA THR A 38 2.69 -3.25 -9.44
C THR A 38 1.36 -2.63 -8.99
N ARG A 39 0.38 -2.54 -9.89
CA ARG A 39 -0.99 -2.09 -9.54
C ARG A 39 -1.68 -3.06 -8.59
N GLU A 40 -1.53 -4.38 -8.79
CA GLU A 40 -2.07 -5.39 -7.89
C GLU A 40 -1.48 -5.25 -6.48
N TYR A 41 -0.17 -5.06 -6.36
CA TYR A 41 0.44 -4.79 -5.06
C TYR A 41 -0.07 -3.52 -4.40
N ILE A 42 -0.30 -2.44 -5.17
CA ILE A 42 -0.93 -1.22 -4.65
C ILE A 42 -2.35 -1.51 -4.15
N PHE A 43 -3.13 -2.28 -4.90
CA PHE A 43 -4.49 -2.63 -4.52
C PHE A 43 -4.55 -3.46 -3.24
N GLU A 44 -3.67 -4.46 -3.08
CA GLU A 44 -3.59 -5.24 -1.85
C GLU A 44 -3.13 -4.38 -0.65
N ALA A 45 -2.16 -3.48 -0.85
CA ALA A 45 -1.75 -2.54 0.19
C ALA A 45 -2.90 -1.61 0.63
N GLU A 46 -3.75 -1.15 -0.31
CA GLU A 46 -4.94 -0.35 0.02
C GLU A 46 -5.96 -1.13 0.85
N LYS A 47 -6.13 -2.43 0.59
CA LYS A 47 -6.97 -3.30 1.43
C LYS A 47 -6.42 -3.41 2.85
N CYS A 48 -5.11 -3.63 3.00
CA CYS A 48 -4.46 -3.68 4.32
C CYS A 48 -4.69 -2.37 5.10
N ILE A 49 -4.45 -1.21 4.48
CA ILE A 49 -4.71 0.09 5.12
C ILE A 49 -6.17 0.23 5.54
N LYS A 50 -7.12 -0.24 4.73
CA LYS A 50 -8.54 -0.17 5.07
C LYS A 50 -8.85 -0.98 6.33
N GLN A 51 -8.32 -2.20 6.44
CA GLN A 51 -8.51 -3.04 7.64
C GLN A 51 -7.83 -2.42 8.87
N ILE A 52 -6.58 -2.00 8.72
CA ILE A 52 -5.81 -1.34 9.76
C ILE A 52 -6.56 -0.11 10.31
N ASN A 53 -7.16 0.71 9.45
CA ASN A 53 -7.90 1.90 9.88
C ASN A 53 -9.17 1.55 10.68
N ILE A 54 -9.84 0.44 10.35
CA ILE A 54 -11.00 -0.04 11.11
C ILE A 54 -10.55 -0.44 12.52
N GLU A 55 -9.45 -1.19 12.61
CA GLU A 55 -8.90 -1.68 13.88
C GLU A 55 -8.23 -0.58 14.71
N ILE A 56 -7.61 0.42 14.06
CA ILE A 56 -6.95 1.57 14.71
C ILE A 56 -7.92 2.31 15.64
N ASN A 57 -9.19 2.42 15.24
CA ASN A 57 -10.21 3.14 16.02
C ASN A 57 -10.52 2.45 17.36
N SER A 58 -10.15 1.18 17.49
CA SER A 58 -10.32 0.38 18.69
C SER A 58 -9.08 0.40 19.59
N LEU A 59 -7.99 1.07 19.17
CA LEU A 59 -6.77 1.16 19.95
C LEU A 59 -6.92 2.14 21.12
N PRO A 60 -6.28 1.86 22.28
CA PRO A 60 -6.25 2.80 23.39
C PRO A 60 -5.45 4.06 23.03
N LYS A 61 -5.75 5.16 23.72
CA LYS A 61 -5.18 6.51 23.49
C LYS A 61 -3.63 6.59 23.59
N GLY A 62 -2.94 5.52 24.02
CA GLY A 62 -1.48 5.42 24.10
C GLY A 62 -0.80 4.88 22.84
N SER A 63 -1.55 4.44 21.82
CA SER A 63 -1.00 3.76 20.64
C SER A 63 -0.42 4.69 19.56
N ASN A 64 0.04 5.89 19.95
CA ASN A 64 0.53 6.91 19.02
C ASN A 64 1.67 6.43 18.13
N LYS A 65 2.52 5.51 18.60
CA LYS A 65 3.64 4.98 17.81
C LYS A 65 3.14 4.21 16.57
N ILE A 66 2.16 3.33 16.75
CA ILE A 66 1.64 2.50 15.64
C ILE A 66 0.82 3.35 14.67
N ILE A 67 0.03 4.29 15.20
CA ILE A 67 -0.74 5.25 14.41
C ILE A 67 0.20 6.09 13.52
N ASN A 68 1.30 6.60 14.10
CA ASN A 68 2.29 7.36 13.34
C ASN A 68 2.96 6.52 12.24
N GLN A 69 3.31 5.27 12.55
CA GLN A 69 3.88 4.34 11.55
C GLN A 69 2.91 4.09 10.40
N ILE A 70 1.64 3.85 10.69
CA ILE A 70 0.60 3.63 9.67
C ILE A 70 0.37 4.88 8.83
N ASN A 71 0.42 6.07 9.43
CA ASN A 71 0.39 7.33 8.70
C ASN A 71 1.58 7.46 7.73
N THR A 72 2.78 7.08 8.14
CA THR A 72 3.96 7.04 7.25
C THR A 72 3.74 6.07 6.09
N TYR A 73 3.26 4.85 6.37
CA TYR A 73 2.95 3.85 5.34
C TYR A 73 1.90 4.34 4.34
N ASN A 74 0.88 5.05 4.81
CA ASN A 74 -0.15 5.62 3.94
C ASN A 74 0.40 6.73 3.04
N LEU A 75 1.31 7.58 3.55
CA LEU A 75 1.99 8.59 2.75
C LEU A 75 2.89 7.96 1.67
N ASP A 76 3.63 6.90 2.02
CA ASP A 76 4.46 6.16 1.07
C ASP A 76 3.60 5.50 -0.02
N LEU A 77 2.51 4.83 0.35
CA LEU A 77 1.59 4.23 -0.63
C LEU A 77 1.02 5.29 -1.58
N LYS A 78 0.58 6.44 -1.05
CA LYS A 78 0.06 7.55 -1.87
C LYS A 78 1.11 8.06 -2.85
N LYS A 79 2.36 8.20 -2.40
CA LYS A 79 3.49 8.58 -3.26
C LYS A 79 3.70 7.56 -4.38
N TYR A 80 3.75 6.28 -4.05
CA TYR A 80 3.95 5.21 -5.02
C TYR A 80 2.80 5.11 -6.04
N LYS A 81 1.55 5.21 -5.56
CA LYS A 81 0.37 5.25 -6.41
C LYS A 81 0.43 6.40 -7.42
N ASN A 82 0.82 7.59 -6.98
CA ASN A 82 0.97 8.74 -7.87
C ASN A 82 2.05 8.50 -8.96
N ILE A 83 3.15 7.81 -8.64
CA ILE A 83 4.17 7.47 -9.64
C ILE A 83 3.60 6.53 -10.71
N VAL A 84 2.93 5.45 -10.28
CA VAL A 84 2.33 4.47 -11.19
C VAL A 84 1.22 5.08 -12.04
N GLN A 85 0.42 5.99 -11.50
CA GLN A 85 -0.61 6.71 -12.26
C GLN A 85 -0.01 7.66 -13.31
N LYS A 86 1.12 8.30 -13.03
CA LYS A 86 1.83 9.10 -14.05
C LYS A 86 2.38 8.22 -15.17
N MET A 87 3.00 7.09 -14.81
CA MET A 87 3.47 6.12 -15.80
C MET A 87 2.33 5.60 -16.70
N SER A 88 1.12 5.46 -16.17
CA SER A 88 -0.04 5.07 -16.97
C SER A 88 -0.47 6.14 -17.96
N ALA A 89 -0.48 7.41 -17.54
CA ALA A 89 -0.79 8.52 -18.44
C ALA A 89 0.24 8.62 -19.59
N ASP A 90 1.50 8.28 -19.31
CA ASP A 90 2.60 8.43 -20.27
C ASP A 90 2.76 7.23 -21.23
N TYR A 91 2.47 5.98 -20.80
CA TYR A 91 2.84 4.77 -21.57
C TYR A 91 1.81 3.65 -21.63
N TYR A 92 0.90 3.55 -20.66
CA TYR A 92 -0.01 2.39 -20.52
C TYR A 92 -1.48 2.79 -20.44
N SER A 93 -1.83 3.99 -20.92
CA SER A 93 -3.20 4.48 -20.90
C SER A 93 -4.07 3.56 -21.77
N GLU A 94 -5.31 3.32 -21.32
CA GLU A 94 -6.27 2.49 -22.05
C GLU A 94 -6.59 3.04 -23.45
N GLU A 95 -6.15 4.27 -23.77
CA GLU A 95 -6.30 4.93 -25.07
C GLU A 95 -5.41 4.34 -26.18
N TYR A 96 -4.42 3.51 -25.85
CA TYR A 96 -3.58 2.77 -26.81
C TYR A 96 -3.95 1.27 -26.92
N VAL A 97 -5.08 0.86 -26.35
CA VAL A 97 -5.67 -0.46 -26.61
C VAL A 97 -6.73 -0.29 -27.70
N LYS A 98 -6.28 -0.22 -28.96
CA LYS A 98 -7.12 -0.41 -30.15
C LYS A 98 -7.30 -1.88 -30.45
#